data_AF-A0A1M6VN16-F1
#
_entry.id   AF-A0A1M6VN16-F1
#
_cell.length_a   1.000
_cell.length_b   1.000
_cell.length_c   1.000
_cell.angle_alpha   90.00
_cell.angle_beta   90.00
_cell.angle_gamma   90.00
#
_symmetry.space_group_name_H-M   'P 1'
#
loop_
_entity.id
_entity.type
_entity.pdbx_description
1 polymer ?
#
loop_
_entity_poly.entity_id
_entity_poly.type
_entity_poly.pdbx_seq_one_letter_code
_entity_poly.pdbx_strand_id
1 'polypeptide(L)'
;MIKSAGILIIKSNKILLVKPKNINSDNNWSIPKGIIDEENDKNIIFTAIRETFEETGILIPYNKIDLSRRSIISYVDSKGLLTKVIFYFIVEISENEYAHYKSGHLIDSNEIETFDFFSFREARNKIYWKQYSVLNFLKPSSFCLNELELLLSLGYIYKVKHPIFPLWLYNITRKCKLYKNWNYTTLSCRGLILDDSGKIIARPFKKFFEKKDIYPEILDVLPISNRKRNKLDGGLGIMYKYKNYYHLCSKNNFNHYIGTIATDYFYNSLFHLNFDFCDNHSYLFEIISNKASFTINYEITNSIFPIGAVNKQTSNNNFKLLDLVKTEDITGLTSEGYVEFYEDGTMIKYKEENFEKEYNNFKASKNECFFDNNDKTTDNLLSRKKILDHKSNNVLTNLTIFFNTESRYVEEIRFWI
;
A
#
# COMPACT_ATOMS: atom_id res chain seq x y z
N MET A 1 2.97 25.88 -0.27
CA MET A 1 3.34 24.54 0.24
C MET A 1 4.80 24.35 -0.05
N ILE A 2 5.62 24.05 0.96
CA ILE A 2 7.07 23.84 0.78
C ILE A 2 7.30 22.47 0.16
N LYS A 3 8.18 22.38 -0.83
CA LYS A 3 8.61 21.11 -1.41
C LYS A 3 10.11 20.97 -1.21
N SER A 4 10.51 19.78 -0.79
CA SER A 4 11.90 19.46 -0.51
C SER A 4 12.27 18.11 -1.09
N ALA A 5 13.55 17.89 -1.39
CA ALA A 5 14.05 16.61 -1.86
C ALA A 5 15.36 16.24 -1.15
N GLY A 6 15.64 14.95 -1.09
CA GLY A 6 16.85 14.43 -0.44
C GLY A 6 17.12 12.96 -0.76
N ILE A 7 18.28 12.46 -0.35
CA ILE A 7 18.67 11.07 -0.58
C ILE A 7 18.78 10.34 0.76
N LEU A 8 18.05 9.24 0.89
CA LEU A 8 18.30 8.25 1.94
C LEU A 8 19.41 7.32 1.47
N ILE A 9 20.59 7.48 2.06
CA ILE A 9 21.74 6.61 1.79
C ILE A 9 21.72 5.43 2.75
N ILE A 10 21.72 4.21 2.20
CA ILE A 10 21.89 2.95 2.91
C ILE A 10 23.30 2.44 2.64
N LYS A 11 24.04 2.13 3.70
CA LYS A 11 25.39 1.54 3.64
C LYS A 11 25.51 0.48 4.71
N SER A 12 25.88 -0.75 4.32
CA SER A 12 26.08 -1.85 5.28
C SER A 12 24.88 -2.07 6.22
N ASN A 13 23.65 -2.00 5.68
CA ASN A 13 22.37 -2.08 6.41
C ASN A 13 22.17 -0.99 7.51
N LYS A 14 22.86 0.13 7.36
CA LYS A 14 22.69 1.35 8.16
C LYS A 14 22.22 2.49 7.27
N ILE A 15 21.49 3.44 7.83
CA ILE A 15 21.07 4.66 7.12
C ILE A 15 21.87 5.86 7.58
N LEU A 16 22.18 6.75 6.64
CA LEU A 16 22.73 8.06 6.93
C LEU A 16 21.64 8.97 7.52
N LEU A 17 21.93 9.57 8.66
CA LEU A 17 21.13 10.64 9.25
C LEU A 17 22.01 11.84 9.57
N VAL A 18 21.44 13.03 9.45
CA VAL A 18 22.04 14.31 9.88
C VAL A 18 21.42 14.79 11.19
N LYS A 19 22.24 15.44 12.02
CA LYS A 19 21.81 16.14 13.22
C LYS A 19 21.78 17.64 12.93
N PRO A 20 20.60 18.28 12.95
CA PRO A 20 20.51 19.73 12.79
C PRO A 20 21.19 20.46 13.95
N LYS A 21 21.83 21.60 13.66
CA LYS A 21 22.36 22.51 14.68
C LYS A 21 21.24 23.06 15.56
N ASN A 22 21.61 23.43 16.79
CA ASN A 22 20.73 24.04 17.79
C ASN A 22 19.56 23.17 18.25
N ILE A 23 19.57 21.87 17.94
CA ILE A 23 18.64 20.89 18.51
C ILE A 23 19.37 20.06 19.56
N ASN A 24 19.12 20.38 20.84
CA ASN A 24 19.73 19.67 21.96
C ASN A 24 19.25 18.21 22.11
N SER A 25 18.14 17.86 21.45
CA SER A 25 17.58 16.51 21.53
C SER A 25 18.22 15.55 20.54
N ASP A 26 18.64 14.38 21.04
CA ASP A 26 19.23 13.32 20.22
C ASP A 26 18.18 12.47 19.45
N ASN A 27 16.89 12.82 19.54
CA ASN A 27 15.77 12.11 18.90
C ASN A 27 15.14 12.87 17.70
N ASN A 28 15.86 13.83 17.12
CA ASN A 28 15.40 14.66 16.01
C ASN A 28 16.37 14.68 14.83
N TRP A 29 17.11 13.59 14.64
CA TRP A 29 17.93 13.40 13.44
C TRP A 29 17.02 13.24 12.21
N SER A 30 17.49 13.62 11.04
CA SER A 30 16.70 13.52 9.81
C SER A 30 17.51 13.01 8.64
N ILE A 31 16.83 12.58 7.59
CA ILE A 31 17.49 12.36 6.31
C ILE A 31 17.86 13.74 5.72
N PRO A 32 19.05 13.86 5.08
CA PRO A 32 19.42 15.06 4.36
C PRO A 32 18.38 15.49 3.35
N LYS A 33 18.05 16.78 3.30
CA LYS A 33 17.06 17.36 2.39
C LYS A 33 17.11 18.89 2.43
N GLY A 34 16.75 19.50 1.30
CA GLY A 34 16.41 20.92 1.30
C GLY A 34 15.40 21.26 0.23
N ILE A 35 15.22 22.55 0.02
CA ILE A 35 14.13 23.09 -0.79
C ILE A 35 14.45 22.88 -2.27
N ILE A 36 13.41 22.59 -3.06
CA ILE A 36 13.57 22.51 -4.51
C ILE A 36 13.91 23.90 -5.04
N ASP A 37 15.03 24.01 -5.74
CA ASP A 37 15.47 25.20 -6.45
C ASP A 37 15.19 25.03 -7.94
N GLU A 38 14.03 25.52 -8.40
CA GLU A 38 13.59 25.36 -9.80
C GLU A 38 14.46 26.13 -10.80
N GLU A 39 15.26 27.11 -10.35
CA GLU A 39 16.16 27.89 -11.21
C GLU A 39 17.48 27.17 -11.46
N ASN A 40 18.02 26.50 -10.41
CA ASN A 40 19.33 25.88 -10.46
C ASN A 40 19.29 24.35 -10.66
N ASP A 41 18.24 23.68 -10.20
CA ASP A 41 18.11 22.22 -10.30
C ASP A 41 17.30 21.82 -11.54
N LYS A 42 17.89 20.98 -12.41
CA LYS A 42 17.23 20.51 -13.64
C LYS A 42 15.93 19.74 -13.36
N ASN A 43 15.87 19.03 -12.25
CA ASN A 43 14.71 18.30 -11.75
C ASN A 43 14.92 17.96 -10.27
N ILE A 44 13.91 17.33 -9.67
CA ILE A 44 13.90 16.99 -8.25
C ILE A 44 15.03 16.03 -7.80
N ILE A 45 15.61 15.24 -8.71
CA ILE A 45 16.74 14.36 -8.40
C ILE A 45 18.01 15.19 -8.22
N PHE A 46 18.22 16.22 -9.05
CA PHE A 46 19.34 17.15 -8.89
C PHE A 46 19.25 17.89 -7.56
N THR A 47 18.06 18.35 -7.16
CA THR A 47 17.84 18.89 -5.82
C THR A 47 18.25 17.89 -4.75
N ALA A 48 17.80 16.63 -4.84
CA ALA A 48 18.13 15.62 -3.84
C ALA A 48 19.65 15.38 -3.73
N ILE A 49 20.36 15.35 -4.86
CA ILE A 49 21.83 15.19 -4.91
C ILE A 49 22.53 16.39 -4.28
N ARG A 50 22.16 17.60 -4.70
CA ARG A 50 22.74 18.87 -4.23
C ARG A 50 22.60 19.01 -2.72
N GLU A 51 21.38 18.88 -2.21
CA GLU A 51 21.08 19.02 -0.78
C GLU A 51 21.77 17.95 0.08
N THR A 52 21.82 16.71 -0.40
CA THR A 52 22.56 15.64 0.29
C THR A 52 24.06 15.97 0.34
N PHE A 53 24.62 16.50 -0.76
CA PHE A 53 26.02 16.88 -0.82
C PHE A 53 26.33 18.08 0.09
N GLU A 54 25.51 19.13 0.07
CA GLU A 54 25.67 20.32 0.91
C GLU A 54 25.63 19.96 2.41
N GLU A 55 24.71 19.12 2.84
CA GLU A 55 24.60 18.74 4.25
C GLU A 55 25.68 17.75 4.74
N THR A 56 26.23 16.92 3.85
CA THR A 56 27.04 15.74 4.26
C THR A 56 28.40 15.59 3.59
N GLY A 57 28.66 16.35 2.52
CA GLY A 57 29.83 16.19 1.67
C GLY A 57 29.85 14.88 0.86
N ILE A 58 28.71 14.18 0.73
CA ILE A 58 28.61 12.91 -0.01
C ILE A 58 27.91 13.18 -1.35
N LEU A 59 28.68 13.10 -2.45
CA LEU A 59 28.15 13.34 -3.79
C LEU A 59 27.71 12.03 -4.44
N ILE A 60 26.41 11.77 -4.44
CA ILE A 60 25.85 10.58 -5.09
C ILE A 60 25.73 10.80 -6.61
N PRO A 61 26.31 9.92 -7.45
CA PRO A 61 26.14 10.00 -8.89
C PRO A 61 24.68 9.82 -9.31
N TYR A 62 24.24 10.59 -10.30
CA TYR A 62 22.86 10.54 -10.80
C TYR A 62 22.43 9.11 -11.24
N ASN A 63 23.33 8.37 -11.90
CA ASN A 63 23.05 7.00 -12.37
C ASN A 63 22.91 5.96 -11.25
N LYS A 64 23.20 6.31 -9.98
CA LYS A 64 22.93 5.46 -8.82
C LYS A 64 21.53 5.61 -8.25
N ILE A 65 20.78 6.62 -8.72
CA ILE A 65 19.42 6.89 -8.24
C ILE A 65 18.44 5.94 -8.94
N ASP A 66 17.95 4.96 -8.21
CA ASP A 66 16.87 4.07 -8.66
C ASP A 66 15.50 4.69 -8.34
N LEU A 67 14.80 5.14 -9.38
CA LEU A 67 13.49 5.78 -9.25
C LEU A 67 12.41 4.84 -8.71
N SER A 68 12.61 3.53 -8.80
CA SER A 68 11.69 2.53 -8.23
C SER A 68 11.72 2.53 -6.70
N ARG A 69 12.80 3.04 -6.12
CA ARG A 69 13.01 3.14 -4.68
C ARG A 69 12.92 4.60 -4.25
N ARG A 70 11.68 5.07 -4.07
CA ARG A 70 11.39 6.39 -3.51
C ARG A 70 10.34 6.38 -2.41
N SER A 71 10.35 7.44 -1.61
CA SER A 71 9.32 7.71 -0.60
C SER A 71 8.90 9.17 -0.67
N ILE A 72 7.65 9.43 -0.36
CA ILE A 72 7.11 10.78 -0.14
C ILE A 72 6.81 10.91 1.34
N ILE A 73 6.96 12.10 1.93
CA ILE A 73 6.48 12.39 3.28
C ILE A 73 5.70 13.69 3.27
N SER A 74 4.40 13.59 3.58
CA SER A 74 3.49 14.73 3.64
C SER A 74 3.34 15.25 5.07
N TYR A 75 3.47 16.57 5.23
CA TYR A 75 3.28 17.29 6.48
C TYR A 75 1.97 18.05 6.41
N VAL A 76 1.12 17.81 7.40
CA VAL A 76 -0.20 18.41 7.50
C VAL A 76 -0.27 19.21 8.79
N ASP A 77 -0.85 20.41 8.75
CA ASP A 77 -1.09 21.22 9.93
C ASP A 77 -2.32 20.73 10.75
N SER A 78 -2.64 21.44 11.83
CA SER A 78 -3.78 21.11 12.69
C SER A 78 -5.15 21.24 12.00
N LYS A 79 -5.23 22.02 10.90
CA LYS A 79 -6.45 22.21 10.10
C LYS A 79 -6.57 21.18 8.98
N GLY A 80 -5.56 20.35 8.77
CA GLY A 80 -5.56 19.37 7.69
C GLY A 80 -4.99 19.88 6.36
N LEU A 81 -4.37 21.06 6.34
CA LEU A 81 -3.75 21.62 5.15
C LEU A 81 -2.35 21.04 4.96
N LEU A 82 -2.06 20.64 3.73
CA LEU A 82 -0.75 20.14 3.33
C LEU A 82 0.25 21.32 3.29
N THR A 83 1.20 21.34 4.23
CA THR A 83 2.15 22.45 4.40
C THR A 83 3.50 22.18 3.78
N LYS A 84 3.99 20.94 3.87
CA LYS A 84 5.28 20.51 3.31
C LYS A 84 5.20 19.10 2.71
N VAL A 85 5.93 18.87 1.62
CA VAL A 85 6.15 17.55 1.04
C VAL A 85 7.65 17.34 0.89
N ILE A 86 8.13 16.16 1.29
CA ILE A 86 9.52 15.76 1.08
C ILE A 86 9.56 14.54 0.18
N PHE A 87 10.40 14.58 -0.84
CA PHE A 87 10.67 13.48 -1.74
C PHE A 87 12.03 12.87 -1.41
N TYR A 88 12.05 11.59 -1.09
CA TYR A 88 13.28 10.85 -0.83
C TYR A 88 13.53 9.83 -1.93
N PHE A 89 14.76 9.86 -2.44
CA PHE A 89 15.31 8.79 -3.28
C PHE A 89 16.19 7.89 -2.41
N ILE A 90 16.06 6.58 -2.57
CA ILE A 90 16.78 5.62 -1.74
C ILE A 90 17.92 5.05 -2.56
N VAL A 91 19.14 5.18 -2.05
CA VAL A 91 20.36 4.67 -2.67
C VAL A 91 21.06 3.74 -1.71
N GLU A 92 21.51 2.60 -2.22
CA GLU A 92 22.35 1.67 -1.49
C GLU A 92 23.77 1.74 -2.06
N ILE A 93 24.75 1.97 -1.19
CA ILE A 93 26.16 2.09 -1.55
C ILE A 93 27.02 1.13 -0.72
N SER A 94 28.10 0.65 -1.33
CA SER A 94 29.18 -0.09 -0.66
C SER A 94 30.11 0.83 0.12
N GLU A 95 30.97 0.26 0.97
CA GLU A 95 32.01 1.02 1.68
C GLU A 95 33.00 1.69 0.71
N ASN A 96 33.35 1.02 -0.40
CA ASN A 96 34.25 1.57 -1.42
C ASN A 96 33.61 2.76 -2.14
N GLU A 97 32.34 2.65 -2.51
CA GLU A 97 31.58 3.75 -3.12
C GLU A 97 31.46 4.93 -2.14
N TYR A 98 31.19 4.67 -0.86
CA TYR A 98 31.17 5.72 0.16
C TYR A 98 32.51 6.45 0.28
N ALA A 99 33.62 5.73 0.29
CA ALA A 99 34.96 6.33 0.33
C ALA A 99 35.25 7.19 -0.91
N HIS A 100 34.72 6.81 -2.07
CA HIS A 100 34.88 7.57 -3.32
C HIS A 100 33.95 8.79 -3.40
N TYR A 101 32.72 8.70 -2.89
CA TYR A 101 31.72 9.76 -2.97
C TYR A 101 31.87 10.84 -1.89
N LYS A 102 32.59 10.56 -0.80
CA LYS A 102 32.78 11.51 0.31
C LYS A 102 33.94 12.47 0.01
N SER A 103 33.66 13.77 0.00
CA SER A 103 34.65 14.84 -0.29
C SER A 103 35.49 15.29 0.92
N GLY A 104 35.46 14.56 2.04
CA GLY A 104 36.31 14.80 3.22
C GLY A 104 35.87 15.93 4.16
N HIS A 105 34.97 16.83 3.75
CA HIS A 105 34.53 17.97 4.55
C HIS A 105 32.99 18.12 4.61
N LEU A 106 32.47 18.53 5.77
CA LEU A 106 31.11 19.04 5.94
C LEU A 106 31.02 20.40 5.24
N ILE A 107 30.03 20.58 4.37
CA ILE A 107 29.91 21.79 3.55
C ILE A 107 29.00 22.80 4.25
N ASP A 108 27.79 22.40 4.65
CA ASP A 108 26.89 23.25 5.42
C ASP A 108 27.04 23.05 6.93
N SER A 109 28.13 23.60 7.46
CA SER A 109 28.31 23.66 8.90
C SER A 109 27.39 24.68 9.58
N ASN A 110 26.53 25.44 8.91
CA ASN A 110 25.61 26.38 9.58
C ASN A 110 24.29 25.70 9.96
N GLU A 111 23.81 24.77 9.13
CA GLU A 111 22.59 24.01 9.39
C GLU A 111 22.88 22.68 10.12
N ILE A 112 24.00 22.02 9.82
CA ILE A 112 24.27 20.64 10.28
C ILE A 112 25.37 20.60 11.34
N GLU A 113 25.10 19.94 12.46
CA GLU A 113 26.08 19.73 13.54
C GLU A 113 27.00 18.57 13.19
N THR A 114 26.41 17.45 12.74
CA THR A 114 27.12 16.23 12.38
C THR A 114 26.19 15.30 11.60
N PHE A 115 26.75 14.22 11.03
CA PHE A 115 25.99 13.11 10.44
C PHE A 115 26.65 11.78 10.78
N ASP A 116 25.86 10.70 10.78
CA ASP A 116 26.39 9.35 11.00
C ASP A 116 25.47 8.27 10.40
N PHE A 117 25.98 7.05 10.31
CA PHE A 117 25.26 5.86 9.87
C PHE A 117 24.72 5.06 11.05
N PHE A 118 23.41 4.85 11.06
CA PHE A 118 22.70 4.15 12.13
C PHE A 118 22.06 2.86 11.64
N SER A 119 22.20 1.78 12.41
CA SER A 119 21.41 0.58 12.21
C SER A 119 19.92 0.88 12.38
N PHE A 120 19.04 -0.01 11.90
CA PHE A 120 17.59 0.10 12.11
C PHE A 120 17.21 0.38 13.58
N ARG A 121 17.87 -0.30 14.53
CA ARG A 121 17.56 -0.18 15.96
C ARG A 121 17.95 1.19 16.51
N GLU A 122 19.12 1.70 16.13
CA GLU A 122 19.61 3.02 16.55
C GLU A 122 18.80 4.14 15.89
N ALA A 123 18.60 4.05 14.58
CA ALA A 123 17.83 5.02 13.80
C ALA A 123 16.42 5.19 14.33
N ARG A 124 15.76 4.11 14.77
CA ARG A 124 14.41 4.16 15.34
C ARG A 124 14.31 5.06 16.58
N ASN A 125 15.38 5.23 17.34
CA ASN A 125 15.37 6.07 18.53
C ASN A 125 15.85 7.51 18.26
N LYS A 126 16.48 7.74 17.10
CA LYS A 126 17.11 9.02 16.73
C LYS A 126 16.33 9.81 15.69
N ILE A 127 15.68 9.11 14.76
CA ILE A 127 15.04 9.75 13.61
C ILE A 127 13.81 10.54 14.03
N TYR A 128 13.64 11.71 13.44
CA TYR A 128 12.43 12.50 13.56
C TYR A 128 11.22 11.67 13.16
N TRP A 129 10.24 11.59 14.07
CA TRP A 129 9.17 10.60 14.00
C TRP A 129 8.35 10.64 12.69
N LYS A 130 8.19 11.80 12.05
CA LYS A 130 7.46 11.88 10.77
C LYS A 130 8.18 11.15 9.63
N GLN A 131 9.46 10.85 9.81
CA GLN A 131 10.29 10.15 8.85
C GLN A 131 10.38 8.64 9.10
N TYR A 132 9.70 8.11 10.13
CA TYR A 132 9.77 6.68 10.47
C TYR A 132 9.55 5.72 9.29
N SER A 133 8.67 6.09 8.35
CA SER A 133 8.30 5.23 7.22
C SER A 133 9.46 4.82 6.34
N VAL A 134 10.53 5.62 6.30
CA VAL A 134 11.73 5.33 5.52
C VAL A 134 12.57 4.20 6.11
N LEU A 135 12.39 3.88 7.40
CA LEU A 135 13.12 2.77 8.02
C LEU A 135 12.67 1.41 7.46
N ASN A 136 11.49 1.34 6.84
CA ASN A 136 11.02 0.11 6.19
C ASN A 136 11.90 -0.29 4.99
N PHE A 137 12.72 0.61 4.44
CA PHE A 137 13.70 0.26 3.40
C PHE A 137 14.89 -0.56 3.92
N LEU A 138 15.18 -0.52 5.24
CA LEU A 138 16.18 -1.40 5.86
C LEU A 138 15.64 -2.80 6.18
N LYS A 139 14.31 -2.97 6.19
CA LYS A 139 13.65 -4.25 6.52
C LYS A 139 12.46 -4.51 5.58
N PRO A 140 12.71 -4.74 4.27
CA PRO A 140 11.64 -4.79 3.26
C PRO A 140 10.62 -5.91 3.46
N SER A 141 10.94 -6.95 4.25
CA SER A 141 10.08 -8.08 4.56
C SER A 141 9.09 -7.85 5.72
N SER A 142 9.14 -6.69 6.37
CA SER A 142 8.32 -6.38 7.56
C SER A 142 8.02 -4.89 7.68
N PHE A 143 7.00 -4.54 8.46
CA PHE A 143 6.73 -3.15 8.85
C PHE A 143 7.04 -2.92 10.33
N CYS A 144 7.50 -1.72 10.65
CA CYS A 144 7.73 -1.32 12.04
C CYS A 144 6.41 -1.18 12.81
N LEU A 145 6.20 -2.00 13.85
CA LEU A 145 4.97 -1.97 14.65
C LEU A 145 4.72 -0.61 15.33
N ASN A 146 5.77 0.06 15.83
CA ASN A 146 5.61 1.39 16.44
C ASN A 146 5.08 2.44 15.45
N GLU A 147 5.51 2.36 14.20
CA GLU A 147 5.04 3.27 13.17
C GLU A 147 3.56 3.01 12.85
N LEU A 148 3.19 1.73 12.73
CA LEU A 148 1.79 1.34 12.52
C LEU A 148 0.91 1.80 13.69
N GLU A 149 1.33 1.60 14.94
CA GLU A 149 0.60 2.07 16.13
C GLU A 149 0.50 3.59 16.20
N LEU A 150 1.54 4.32 15.77
CA LEU A 150 1.47 5.77 15.63
C LEU A 150 0.42 6.18 14.58
N LEU A 151 0.41 5.57 13.40
CA LEU A 151 -0.57 5.89 12.35
C LEU A 151 -2.01 5.47 12.72
N LEU A 152 -2.16 4.42 13.52
CA LEU A 152 -3.43 4.00 14.12
C LEU A 152 -3.94 5.04 15.12
N SER A 153 -3.10 5.48 16.06
CA SER A 153 -3.48 6.49 17.05
C SER A 153 -3.79 7.85 16.42
N LEU A 154 -3.10 8.20 15.34
CA LEU A 154 -3.40 9.38 14.52
C LEU A 154 -4.65 9.19 13.63
N GLY A 155 -5.20 7.98 13.52
CA GLY A 155 -6.39 7.67 12.73
C GLY A 155 -6.18 7.74 11.22
N TYR A 156 -4.94 7.63 10.72
CA TYR A 156 -4.64 7.59 9.29
C TYR A 156 -4.80 6.20 8.69
N ILE A 157 -4.62 5.17 9.50
CA ILE A 157 -4.90 3.78 9.13
C ILE A 157 -5.84 3.14 10.15
N TYR A 158 -6.44 2.02 9.78
CA TYR A 158 -7.14 1.12 10.70
C TYR A 158 -6.62 -0.31 10.47
N LYS A 159 -6.80 -1.17 11.47
CA LYS A 159 -6.49 -2.60 11.37
C LYS A 159 -7.69 -3.47 11.70
N VAL A 160 -7.78 -4.64 11.06
CA VAL A 160 -8.79 -5.68 11.29
C VAL A 160 -8.06 -6.96 11.65
N LYS A 161 -8.44 -7.58 12.77
CA LYS A 161 -7.90 -8.89 13.16
C LYS A 161 -8.58 -9.99 12.34
N HIS A 162 -7.81 -10.96 11.87
CA HIS A 162 -8.37 -12.16 11.30
C HIS A 162 -9.14 -12.95 12.38
N PRO A 163 -10.31 -13.56 12.07
CA PRO A 163 -11.13 -14.24 13.08
C PRO A 163 -10.45 -15.44 13.76
N ILE A 164 -9.58 -16.14 13.02
CA ILE A 164 -8.94 -17.39 13.46
C ILE A 164 -7.40 -17.24 13.59
N PHE A 165 -6.73 -16.81 12.52
CA PHE A 165 -5.27 -16.69 12.46
C PHE A 165 -4.72 -15.43 13.18
N PRO A 166 -3.45 -15.46 13.65
CA PRO A 166 -2.72 -14.31 14.19
C PRO A 166 -2.27 -13.34 13.07
N LEU A 167 -3.24 -12.89 12.28
CA LEU A 167 -3.04 -12.03 11.12
C LEU A 167 -3.84 -10.73 11.28
N TRP A 168 -3.28 -9.66 10.73
CA TRP A 168 -3.85 -8.32 10.76
C TRP A 168 -3.87 -7.73 9.36
N LEU A 169 -5.03 -7.21 8.96
CA LEU A 169 -5.20 -6.45 7.72
C LEU A 169 -5.16 -4.96 8.04
N TYR A 170 -4.34 -4.20 7.32
CA TYR A 170 -4.18 -2.75 7.47
C TYR A 170 -4.66 -2.01 6.23
N ASN A 171 -5.43 -0.95 6.45
CA ASN A 171 -5.97 -0.13 5.37
C ASN A 171 -6.08 1.35 5.77
N ILE A 172 -5.95 2.25 4.79
CA ILE A 172 -6.05 3.70 4.99
C ILE A 172 -7.48 4.14 5.30
N THR A 173 -7.61 5.12 6.18
CA THR A 173 -8.90 5.75 6.53
C THR A 173 -9.30 6.83 5.54
N ARG A 174 -10.55 7.31 5.66
CA ARG A 174 -11.01 8.53 4.95
C ARG A 174 -10.17 9.75 5.34
N LYS A 175 -9.77 9.85 6.61
CA LYS A 175 -8.92 10.93 7.15
C LYS A 175 -7.59 11.03 6.39
N CYS A 176 -6.92 9.90 6.17
CA CYS A 176 -5.66 9.87 5.41
C CYS A 176 -5.82 10.37 3.97
N LYS A 177 -6.91 9.98 3.30
CA LYS A 177 -7.21 10.43 1.93
C LYS A 177 -7.51 11.93 1.88
N LEU A 178 -8.34 12.42 2.80
CA LEU A 178 -8.75 13.82 2.87
C LEU A 178 -7.53 14.73 3.07
N TYR A 179 -6.68 14.40 4.05
CA TYR A 179 -5.52 15.20 4.40
C TYR A 179 -4.26 14.88 3.61
N LYS A 180 -4.34 13.95 2.65
CA LYS A 180 -3.22 13.52 1.81
C LYS A 180 -1.96 13.20 2.63
N ASN A 181 -2.11 12.52 3.78
CA ASN A 181 -0.99 12.13 4.64
C ASN A 181 -0.27 10.91 4.04
N TRP A 182 0.46 11.14 2.95
CA TRP A 182 1.13 10.09 2.20
C TRP A 182 2.54 9.87 2.69
N ASN A 183 2.84 8.61 3.01
CA ASN A 183 4.17 8.09 3.24
C ASN A 183 4.28 6.63 2.76
N TYR A 184 5.46 6.02 2.85
CA TYR A 184 5.66 4.63 2.41
C TYR A 184 4.62 3.67 3.04
N THR A 185 4.32 3.85 4.31
CA THR A 185 3.42 2.98 5.09
C THR A 185 1.96 3.25 4.77
N THR A 186 1.50 4.50 4.75
CA THR A 186 0.10 4.82 4.41
C THR A 186 -0.22 4.47 2.96
N LEU A 187 0.72 4.64 2.02
CA LEU A 187 0.54 4.17 0.65
C LEU A 187 0.44 2.64 0.58
N SER A 188 1.15 1.91 1.45
CA SER A 188 1.14 0.44 1.49
C SER A 188 -0.10 -0.14 2.20
N CYS A 189 -0.69 0.59 3.15
CA CYS A 189 -1.88 0.18 3.90
C CYS A 189 -3.14 0.26 3.02
N ARG A 190 -3.29 -0.66 2.08
CA ARG A 190 -4.47 -0.74 1.18
C ARG A 190 -5.01 -2.17 1.10
N GLY A 191 -5.06 -2.83 2.26
CA GLY A 191 -5.26 -4.27 2.42
C GLY A 191 -3.97 -5.04 2.71
N LEU A 192 -2.98 -4.38 3.33
CA LEU A 192 -1.70 -5.01 3.71
C LEU A 192 -1.96 -6.04 4.81
N ILE A 193 -1.47 -7.28 4.65
CA ILE A 193 -1.66 -8.35 5.62
C ILE A 193 -0.33 -8.67 6.29
N LEU A 194 -0.29 -8.53 7.61
CA LEU A 194 0.87 -8.80 8.45
C LEU A 194 0.56 -9.86 9.50
N ASP A 195 1.57 -10.55 10.00
CA ASP A 195 1.47 -11.31 11.25
C ASP A 195 1.75 -10.41 12.48
N ASP A 196 1.66 -10.99 13.69
CA ASP A 196 1.90 -10.28 14.96
C ASP A 196 3.30 -9.66 15.09
N SER A 197 4.29 -10.16 14.33
CA SER A 197 5.66 -9.62 14.32
C SER A 197 5.83 -8.43 13.36
N GLY A 198 4.80 -8.14 12.55
CA GLY A 198 4.87 -7.17 11.47
C GLY A 198 5.47 -7.73 10.16
N LYS A 199 5.73 -9.04 10.09
CA LYS A 199 6.17 -9.69 8.85
C LYS A 199 5.05 -9.65 7.81
N ILE A 200 5.43 -9.42 6.57
CA ILE A 200 4.48 -9.34 5.46
C ILE A 200 4.03 -10.74 5.07
N ILE A 201 2.72 -10.96 5.18
CA ILE A 201 2.05 -12.19 4.74
C ILE A 201 1.48 -11.99 3.33
N ALA A 202 0.85 -10.85 3.08
CA ALA A 202 0.49 -10.40 1.73
C ALA A 202 0.60 -8.88 1.56
N ARG A 203 1.02 -8.45 0.38
CA ARG A 203 1.25 -7.05 0.02
C ARG A 203 0.38 -6.65 -1.18
N PRO A 204 -0.57 -5.72 -1.02
CA PRO A 204 -1.37 -5.21 -2.13
C PRO A 204 -0.58 -4.22 -2.98
N PHE A 205 -1.19 -3.77 -4.07
CA PHE A 205 -0.78 -2.54 -4.73
C PHE A 205 -0.78 -1.38 -3.71
N LYS A 206 0.29 -0.57 -3.75
CA LYS A 206 0.29 0.73 -3.09
C LYS A 206 -0.88 1.56 -3.60
N LYS A 207 -1.38 2.49 -2.79
CA LYS A 207 -2.37 3.48 -3.24
C LYS A 207 -1.80 4.27 -4.41
N PHE A 208 -2.43 4.14 -5.57
CA PHE A 208 -2.11 4.87 -6.79
C PHE A 208 -3.22 5.87 -7.17
N PHE A 209 -2.89 6.83 -8.02
CA PHE A 209 -3.65 8.06 -8.20
C PHE A 209 -3.99 8.31 -9.68
N GLU A 210 -4.93 9.22 -9.93
CA GLU A 210 -5.11 9.79 -11.27
C GLU A 210 -3.94 10.75 -11.56
N LYS A 211 -3.63 10.97 -12.83
CA LYS A 211 -2.51 11.83 -13.24
C LYS A 211 -2.56 13.22 -12.59
N LYS A 212 -3.75 13.83 -12.48
CA LYS A 212 -3.99 15.15 -11.85
C LYS A 212 -3.67 15.21 -10.35
N ASP A 213 -3.64 14.06 -9.68
CA ASP A 213 -3.38 13.96 -8.23
C ASP A 213 -1.92 13.64 -7.90
N ILE A 214 -1.07 13.47 -8.93
CA ILE A 214 0.36 13.20 -8.78
C ILE A 214 1.13 14.52 -8.79
N TYR A 215 2.16 14.61 -7.95
CA TYR A 215 3.04 15.77 -7.90
C TYR A 215 3.76 15.97 -9.25
N PRO A 216 3.78 17.18 -9.82
CA PRO A 216 4.49 17.48 -11.07
C PRO A 216 5.94 17.00 -11.05
N GLU A 217 6.63 17.15 -9.92
CA GLU A 217 8.03 16.75 -9.76
C GLU A 217 8.26 15.25 -9.96
N ILE A 218 7.23 14.42 -9.70
CA ILE A 218 7.27 12.98 -9.96
C ILE A 218 6.91 12.68 -11.41
N LEU A 219 6.05 13.48 -12.05
CA LEU A 219 5.71 13.33 -13.46
C LEU A 219 6.91 13.67 -14.35
N ASP A 220 7.70 14.68 -13.99
CA ASP A 220 8.86 15.15 -14.77
C ASP A 220 10.00 14.13 -14.81
N VAL A 221 10.07 13.25 -13.82
CA VAL A 221 11.08 12.18 -13.73
C VAL A 221 10.48 10.79 -13.97
N LEU A 222 9.23 10.71 -14.41
CA LEU A 222 8.55 9.44 -14.62
C LEU A 222 9.24 8.68 -15.77
N PRO A 223 9.60 7.40 -15.59
CA PRO A 223 10.18 6.62 -16.68
C PRO A 223 9.10 6.29 -17.73
N ILE A 224 9.48 5.49 -18.73
CA ILE A 224 8.55 5.06 -19.77
C ILE A 224 7.49 4.11 -19.17
N SER A 225 6.24 4.26 -19.62
CA SER A 225 5.17 3.31 -19.31
C SER A 225 5.48 1.98 -20.01
N ASN A 226 5.61 0.90 -19.24
CA ASN A 226 5.94 -0.41 -19.79
C ASN A 226 4.70 -1.28 -20.05
N ARG A 227 3.54 -0.92 -19.46
CA ARG A 227 2.31 -1.70 -19.64
C ARG A 227 1.06 -0.88 -19.38
N LYS A 228 0.00 -1.20 -20.12
CA LYS A 228 -1.36 -0.71 -19.91
C LYS A 228 -2.30 -1.90 -19.71
N ARG A 229 -3.20 -1.82 -18.72
CA ARG A 229 -4.26 -2.83 -18.51
C ARG A 229 -5.60 -2.18 -18.27
N ASN A 230 -6.66 -2.83 -18.72
CA ASN A 230 -8.03 -2.40 -18.43
C ASN A 230 -8.26 -2.36 -16.93
N LYS A 231 -8.96 -1.33 -16.48
CA LYS A 231 -9.40 -1.21 -15.11
C LYS A 231 -10.78 -1.86 -15.02
N LEU A 232 -10.82 -3.00 -14.35
CA LEU A 232 -12.07 -3.68 -14.01
C LEU A 232 -12.72 -2.98 -12.80
N ASP A 233 -14.05 -2.98 -12.77
CA ASP A 233 -14.88 -2.41 -11.70
C ASP A 233 -15.39 -3.53 -10.80
N GLY A 234 -14.58 -3.92 -9.81
CA GLY A 234 -14.93 -4.96 -8.87
C GLY A 234 -14.36 -4.72 -7.47
N GLY A 235 -14.25 -5.81 -6.73
CA GLY A 235 -13.62 -5.82 -5.41
C GLY A 235 -12.17 -6.26 -5.49
N LEU A 236 -11.22 -5.48 -4.99
CA LEU A 236 -9.84 -5.96 -4.84
C LEU A 236 -9.80 -7.18 -3.90
N GLY A 237 -9.46 -8.33 -4.47
CA GLY A 237 -9.09 -9.58 -3.82
C GLY A 237 -7.59 -9.66 -3.59
N ILE A 238 -7.20 -10.00 -2.37
CA ILE A 238 -5.81 -10.11 -1.93
C ILE A 238 -5.60 -11.55 -1.49
N MET A 239 -4.76 -12.27 -2.22
CA MET A 239 -4.43 -13.65 -1.89
C MET A 239 -3.32 -13.70 -0.84
N TYR A 240 -3.51 -14.54 0.17
CA TYR A 240 -2.52 -14.84 1.18
C TYR A 240 -2.47 -16.34 1.46
N LYS A 241 -1.27 -16.83 1.79
CA LYS A 241 -1.03 -18.23 2.15
C LYS A 241 -0.79 -18.30 3.65
N TYR A 242 -1.51 -19.19 4.34
CA TYR A 242 -1.33 -19.44 5.77
C TYR A 242 -1.46 -20.93 6.06
N LYS A 243 -0.50 -21.52 6.78
CA LYS A 243 -0.43 -22.97 7.06
C LYS A 243 -0.68 -23.85 5.81
N ASN A 244 -0.06 -23.50 4.68
CA ASN A 244 -0.18 -24.17 3.37
C ASN A 244 -1.52 -24.02 2.63
N TYR A 245 -2.49 -23.28 3.17
CA TYR A 245 -3.74 -22.98 2.47
C TYR A 245 -3.74 -21.57 1.89
N TYR A 246 -4.31 -21.45 0.70
CA TYR A 246 -4.57 -20.18 0.04
C TYR A 246 -5.93 -19.64 0.46
N HIS A 247 -5.97 -18.34 0.68
CA HIS A 247 -7.16 -17.60 1.04
C HIS A 247 -7.19 -16.28 0.27
N LEU A 248 -8.38 -15.81 -0.09
CA LEU A 248 -8.59 -14.49 -0.67
C LEU A 248 -9.48 -13.66 0.24
N CYS A 249 -9.11 -12.40 0.47
CA CYS A 249 -9.95 -11.45 1.17
C CYS A 249 -10.11 -10.13 0.41
N SER A 250 -11.16 -9.38 0.76
CA SER A 250 -11.30 -8.01 0.29
C SER A 250 -10.20 -7.12 0.89
N LYS A 251 -9.92 -5.98 0.26
CA LYS A 251 -9.01 -4.96 0.82
C LYS A 251 -9.40 -4.41 2.20
N ASN A 252 -10.65 -4.59 2.65
CA ASN A 252 -11.18 -3.96 3.85
C ASN A 252 -11.32 -4.94 5.03
N ASN A 253 -11.54 -6.24 4.75
CA ASN A 253 -11.86 -7.22 5.78
C ASN A 253 -11.61 -8.65 5.26
N PHE A 254 -11.19 -9.53 6.17
CA PHE A 254 -11.06 -10.98 5.97
C PHE A 254 -12.40 -11.67 5.72
N ASN A 255 -13.46 -11.26 6.44
CA ASN A 255 -14.75 -11.97 6.46
C ASN A 255 -15.81 -11.37 5.53
N HIS A 256 -15.40 -10.65 4.49
CA HIS A 256 -16.34 -10.14 3.51
C HIS A 256 -16.73 -11.27 2.53
N TYR A 257 -18.02 -11.44 2.24
CA TYR A 257 -18.52 -12.56 1.42
C TYR A 257 -17.82 -12.69 0.04
N ILE A 258 -17.42 -11.57 -0.58
CA ILE A 258 -16.66 -11.60 -1.84
C ILE A 258 -15.31 -12.33 -1.72
N GLY A 259 -14.67 -12.30 -0.55
CA GLY A 259 -13.43 -13.04 -0.29
C GLY A 259 -13.67 -14.55 -0.24
N THR A 260 -14.79 -14.97 0.34
CA THR A 260 -15.23 -16.37 0.34
C THR A 260 -15.51 -16.85 -1.08
N ILE A 261 -16.29 -16.10 -1.87
CA ILE A 261 -16.56 -16.40 -3.29
C ILE A 261 -15.25 -16.50 -4.08
N ALA A 262 -14.33 -15.56 -3.87
CA ALA A 262 -13.04 -15.54 -4.54
C ALA A 262 -12.16 -16.73 -4.17
N THR A 263 -12.18 -17.15 -2.89
CA THR A 263 -11.44 -18.32 -2.42
C THR A 263 -11.99 -19.60 -3.04
N ASP A 264 -13.31 -19.76 -3.06
CA ASP A 264 -13.97 -20.90 -3.69
C ASP A 264 -13.66 -20.99 -5.19
N TYR A 265 -13.83 -19.88 -5.93
CA TYR A 265 -13.49 -19.84 -7.35
C TYR A 265 -12.01 -20.17 -7.59
N PHE A 266 -11.10 -19.65 -6.76
CA PHE A 266 -9.67 -19.95 -6.88
C PHE A 266 -9.39 -21.46 -6.82
N TYR A 267 -9.97 -22.17 -5.84
CA TYR A 267 -9.75 -23.62 -5.72
C TYR A 267 -10.34 -24.41 -6.87
N ASN A 268 -11.54 -24.03 -7.33
CA ASN A 268 -12.22 -24.75 -8.40
C ASN A 268 -11.65 -24.47 -9.80
N SER A 269 -11.14 -23.26 -10.02
CA SER A 269 -10.82 -22.78 -11.37
C SER A 269 -9.34 -22.48 -11.61
N LEU A 270 -8.56 -22.10 -10.58
CA LEU A 270 -7.19 -21.62 -10.78
C LEU A 270 -6.13 -22.46 -10.05
N PHE A 271 -6.48 -23.20 -9.00
CA PHE A 271 -5.50 -23.89 -8.16
C PHE A 271 -4.54 -24.82 -8.91
N HIS A 272 -5.00 -25.40 -10.03
CA HIS A 272 -4.19 -26.23 -10.92
C HIS A 272 -3.00 -25.50 -11.58
N LEU A 273 -2.99 -24.16 -11.62
CA LEU A 273 -1.94 -23.34 -12.23
C LEU A 273 -0.65 -23.24 -11.39
N ASN A 274 -0.57 -23.98 -10.29
CA ASN A 274 0.53 -24.04 -9.34
C ASN A 274 1.07 -22.67 -8.87
N PHE A 275 0.59 -22.23 -7.71
CA PHE A 275 0.91 -20.93 -7.11
C PHE A 275 2.10 -20.95 -6.13
N ASP A 276 3.05 -21.86 -6.28
CA ASP A 276 4.22 -22.02 -5.38
C ASP A 276 5.01 -20.72 -5.13
N PHE A 277 4.95 -19.74 -6.05
CA PHE A 277 5.60 -18.43 -5.90
C PHE A 277 4.95 -17.48 -4.90
N CYS A 278 3.82 -17.87 -4.28
CA CYS A 278 3.13 -17.08 -3.26
C CYS A 278 3.95 -16.82 -2.00
N ASP A 279 5.03 -17.56 -1.77
CA ASP A 279 5.90 -17.31 -0.63
C ASP A 279 6.59 -15.94 -0.79
N ASN A 280 6.98 -15.58 -2.02
CA ASN A 280 7.66 -14.33 -2.36
C ASN A 280 6.75 -13.24 -2.97
N HIS A 281 5.61 -13.63 -3.55
CA HIS A 281 4.67 -12.72 -4.21
C HIS A 281 3.27 -12.78 -3.61
N SER A 282 2.52 -11.70 -3.73
CA SER A 282 1.09 -11.63 -3.39
C SER A 282 0.30 -11.47 -4.68
N TYR A 283 -0.53 -12.44 -5.01
CA TYR A 283 -1.42 -12.33 -6.15
C TYR A 283 -2.64 -11.51 -5.79
N LEU A 284 -3.00 -10.62 -6.69
CA LEU A 284 -4.10 -9.69 -6.56
C LEU A 284 -5.09 -9.94 -7.67
N PHE A 285 -6.36 -9.91 -7.32
CA PHE A 285 -7.46 -10.19 -8.22
C PHE A 285 -8.48 -9.05 -8.16
N GLU A 286 -9.15 -8.78 -9.28
CA GLU A 286 -10.42 -8.10 -9.25
C GLU A 286 -11.53 -9.16 -9.14
N ILE A 287 -12.35 -9.06 -8.09
CA ILE A 287 -13.46 -9.97 -7.83
C ILE A 287 -14.72 -9.33 -8.41
N ILE A 288 -15.31 -9.99 -9.40
CA ILE A 288 -16.57 -9.61 -10.03
C ILE A 288 -17.62 -10.63 -9.61
N SER A 289 -18.72 -10.15 -9.05
CA SER A 289 -19.76 -11.01 -8.47
C SER A 289 -21.10 -10.30 -8.59
N ASN A 290 -22.12 -10.98 -9.11
CA ASN A 290 -23.48 -10.48 -9.19
C ASN A 290 -24.12 -10.22 -7.81
N LYS A 291 -23.56 -10.80 -6.74
CA LYS A 291 -23.96 -10.53 -5.35
C LYS A 291 -23.42 -9.19 -4.82
N ALA A 292 -22.54 -8.53 -5.57
CA ALA A 292 -21.95 -7.24 -5.23
C ALA A 292 -22.38 -6.19 -6.25
N SER A 293 -22.83 -5.03 -5.79
CA SER A 293 -23.26 -3.96 -6.68
C SER A 293 -22.08 -3.08 -7.09
N PHE A 294 -21.64 -3.25 -8.33
CA PHE A 294 -20.66 -2.41 -9.04
C PHE A 294 -21.36 -1.49 -10.05
N THR A 295 -20.64 -0.52 -10.61
CA THR A 295 -21.17 0.40 -11.63
C THR A 295 -21.34 -0.33 -12.96
N ILE A 296 -20.34 -1.13 -13.36
CA ILE A 296 -20.41 -1.92 -14.60
C ILE A 296 -21.21 -3.19 -14.35
N ASN A 297 -22.20 -3.42 -15.20
CA ASN A 297 -22.94 -4.68 -15.23
C ASN A 297 -22.20 -5.68 -16.13
N TYR A 298 -21.54 -6.65 -15.50
CA TYR A 298 -20.89 -7.75 -16.19
C TYR A 298 -21.86 -8.91 -16.38
N GLU A 299 -21.82 -9.58 -17.53
CA GLU A 299 -22.66 -10.75 -17.82
C GLU A 299 -22.26 -12.02 -17.02
N ILE A 300 -21.24 -11.92 -16.15
CA ILE A 300 -20.66 -13.04 -15.41
C ILE A 300 -21.16 -13.06 -13.96
N THR A 301 -21.40 -14.26 -13.44
CA THR A 301 -22.03 -14.46 -12.12
C THR A 301 -21.07 -14.32 -10.95
N ASN A 302 -19.93 -15.02 -10.96
CA ASN A 302 -18.88 -14.93 -9.91
C ASN A 302 -17.53 -15.38 -10.47
N SER A 303 -16.58 -14.45 -10.64
CA SER A 303 -15.24 -14.74 -11.14
C SER A 303 -14.18 -13.84 -10.50
N ILE A 304 -12.92 -14.27 -10.58
CA ILE A 304 -11.77 -13.47 -10.17
C ILE A 304 -10.82 -13.29 -11.35
N PHE A 305 -10.35 -12.06 -11.53
CA PHE A 305 -9.46 -11.68 -12.63
C PHE A 305 -8.11 -11.26 -12.07
N PRO A 306 -7.02 -11.97 -12.35
CA PRO A 306 -5.70 -11.62 -11.87
C PRO A 306 -5.25 -10.28 -12.47
N ILE A 307 -4.93 -9.34 -11.57
CA ILE A 307 -4.53 -7.96 -11.90
C ILE A 307 -3.11 -7.63 -11.43
N GLY A 308 -2.52 -8.43 -10.54
CA GLY A 308 -1.18 -8.19 -10.02
C GLY A 308 -0.53 -9.42 -9.40
N ALA A 309 0.80 -9.46 -9.44
CA ALA A 309 1.64 -10.40 -8.72
C ALA A 309 2.76 -9.58 -8.04
N VAL A 310 2.48 -9.06 -6.85
CA VAL A 310 3.32 -8.07 -6.17
C VAL A 310 4.41 -8.75 -5.36
N ASN A 311 5.67 -8.42 -5.62
CA ASN A 311 6.79 -8.90 -4.82
C ASN A 311 6.69 -8.34 -3.39
N LYS A 312 6.69 -9.22 -2.38
CA LYS A 312 6.48 -8.84 -0.97
C LYS A 312 7.59 -7.95 -0.42
N GLN A 313 8.81 -8.03 -0.94
CA GLN A 313 9.95 -7.23 -0.49
C GLN A 313 10.01 -5.89 -1.23
N THR A 314 10.02 -5.91 -2.56
CA THR A 314 10.25 -4.71 -3.37
C THR A 314 9.00 -3.87 -3.61
N SER A 315 7.80 -4.44 -3.42
CA SER A 315 6.50 -3.85 -3.81
C SER A 315 6.26 -3.70 -5.32
N ASN A 316 7.17 -4.20 -6.15
CA ASN A 316 7.04 -4.12 -7.62
C ASN A 316 6.11 -5.22 -8.13
N ASN A 317 5.38 -4.91 -9.21
CA ASN A 317 4.51 -5.87 -9.87
C ASN A 317 5.32 -6.76 -10.81
N ASN A 318 5.17 -8.08 -10.70
CA ASN A 318 5.82 -9.06 -11.56
C ASN A 318 4.88 -9.48 -12.69
N PHE A 319 4.96 -8.78 -13.81
CA PHE A 319 4.13 -9.06 -14.98
C PHE A 319 4.36 -10.42 -15.61
N LYS A 320 5.61 -10.90 -15.63
CA LYS A 320 5.92 -12.23 -16.16
C LYS A 320 5.19 -13.31 -15.38
N LEU A 321 5.16 -13.19 -14.04
CA LEU A 321 4.45 -14.11 -13.17
C LEU A 321 2.92 -13.97 -13.30
N LEU A 322 2.43 -12.74 -13.46
CA LEU A 322 1.01 -12.49 -13.70
C LEU A 322 0.52 -13.11 -15.01
N ASP A 323 1.34 -13.08 -16.07
CA ASP A 323 0.99 -13.62 -17.39
C ASP A 323 0.93 -15.15 -17.44
N LEU A 324 1.41 -15.83 -16.41
CA LEU A 324 1.22 -17.28 -16.22
C LEU A 324 -0.16 -17.63 -15.66
N VAL A 325 -0.82 -16.66 -15.01
CA VAL A 325 -2.13 -16.85 -14.38
C VAL A 325 -3.20 -16.19 -15.24
N LYS A 326 -3.29 -16.55 -16.53
CA LYS A 326 -4.29 -15.95 -17.41
C LYS A 326 -5.67 -16.54 -17.15
N THR A 327 -6.64 -15.66 -17.03
CA THR A 327 -8.08 -15.99 -17.13
C THR A 327 -8.60 -15.49 -18.46
N GLU A 328 -9.79 -15.95 -18.85
CA GLU A 328 -10.50 -15.41 -20.00
C GLU A 328 -10.68 -13.89 -19.87
N ASP A 329 -10.62 -13.19 -21.00
CA ASP A 329 -10.91 -11.76 -21.06
C ASP A 329 -12.39 -11.53 -20.81
N ILE A 330 -12.71 -10.51 -20.02
CA ILE A 330 -14.09 -10.10 -19.74
C ILE A 330 -14.43 -8.84 -20.55
N THR A 331 -15.56 -8.90 -21.26
CA THR A 331 -16.14 -7.76 -21.95
C THR A 331 -17.29 -7.19 -21.12
N GLY A 332 -17.23 -5.90 -20.83
CA GLY A 332 -18.38 -5.13 -20.32
C GLY A 332 -18.96 -4.25 -21.43
N LEU A 333 -20.24 -3.86 -21.29
CA LEU A 333 -20.86 -2.87 -22.17
C LEU A 333 -20.18 -1.50 -22.08
N THR A 334 -19.63 -1.19 -20.91
CA THR A 334 -18.85 0.00 -20.61
C THR A 334 -17.52 -0.39 -19.94
N SER A 335 -16.55 0.54 -19.99
CA SER A 335 -15.22 0.38 -19.42
C SER A 335 -15.00 1.44 -18.34
N GLU A 336 -14.42 1.07 -17.19
CA GLU A 336 -14.05 2.08 -16.19
C GLU A 336 -12.89 2.94 -16.71
N GLY A 337 -12.02 2.36 -17.53
CA GLY A 337 -10.80 2.97 -18.05
C GLY A 337 -9.62 2.01 -17.93
N TYR A 338 -8.44 2.54 -17.60
CA TYR A 338 -7.20 1.76 -17.60
C TYR A 338 -6.21 2.20 -16.52
N VAL A 339 -5.25 1.33 -16.25
CA VAL A 339 -4.08 1.61 -15.41
C VAL A 339 -2.83 1.48 -16.27
N GLU A 340 -2.02 2.53 -16.26
CA GLU A 340 -0.64 2.52 -16.78
C GLU A 340 0.32 2.13 -15.66
N PHE A 341 1.27 1.29 -16.01
CA PHE A 341 2.33 0.82 -15.15
C PHE A 341 3.66 1.26 -15.73
N TYR A 342 4.51 1.76 -14.85
CA TYR A 342 5.81 2.33 -15.19
C TYR A 342 6.93 1.44 -14.66
N GLU A 343 8.12 1.56 -15.26
CA GLU A 343 9.28 0.73 -14.89
C GLU A 343 9.68 0.87 -13.43
N ASP A 344 9.48 2.04 -12.84
CA ASP A 344 9.74 2.32 -11.43
C ASP A 344 8.64 1.81 -10.47
N GLY A 345 7.66 1.07 -10.97
CA GLY A 345 6.53 0.57 -10.19
C GLY A 345 5.43 1.61 -9.93
N THR A 346 5.54 2.82 -10.49
CA THR A 346 4.43 3.78 -10.47
C THR A 346 3.23 3.20 -11.21
N MET A 347 2.04 3.48 -10.67
CA MET A 347 0.78 3.20 -11.32
C MET A 347 -0.01 4.49 -11.44
N ILE A 348 -0.56 4.74 -12.62
CA ILE A 348 -1.45 5.87 -12.87
C ILE A 348 -2.74 5.33 -13.45
N LYS A 349 -3.87 5.73 -12.87
CA LYS A 349 -5.18 5.31 -13.36
C LYS A 349 -5.84 6.43 -14.16
N TYR A 350 -6.56 6.04 -15.19
CA TYR A 350 -7.34 6.90 -16.04
C TYR A 350 -8.75 6.32 -16.08
N LYS A 351 -9.73 7.20 -15.94
CA LYS A 351 -11.13 6.82 -15.97
C LYS A 351 -11.80 7.41 -17.20
N GLU A 352 -12.74 6.66 -17.76
CA GLU A 352 -13.62 7.17 -18.80
C GLU A 352 -14.66 8.13 -18.22
N GLU A 353 -14.99 9.18 -18.96
CA GLU A 353 -15.92 10.22 -18.51
C GLU A 353 -17.33 9.66 -18.29
N ASN A 354 -17.78 8.74 -19.17
CA ASN A 354 -19.08 8.10 -19.05
C ASN A 354 -19.18 7.26 -17.76
N PHE A 355 -18.15 6.46 -17.45
CA PHE A 355 -18.08 5.71 -16.20
C PHE A 355 -18.11 6.64 -14.98
N GLU A 356 -17.40 7.76 -15.00
CA GLU A 356 -17.36 8.68 -13.87
C GLU A 356 -18.74 9.29 -13.59
N LYS A 357 -19.51 9.63 -14.63
CA LYS A 357 -20.90 10.08 -14.51
C LYS A 357 -21.79 9.00 -13.88
N GLU A 358 -21.75 7.78 -14.41
CA GLU A 358 -22.53 6.65 -13.90
C GLU A 358 -22.17 6.31 -12.43
N TYR A 359 -20.88 6.26 -12.11
CA TYR A 359 -20.40 6.01 -10.76
C TYR A 359 -20.89 7.07 -9.77
N ASN A 360 -20.86 8.35 -10.15
CA ASN A 360 -21.34 9.43 -9.29
C ASN A 360 -22.85 9.35 -9.07
N ASN A 361 -23.63 9.04 -10.11
CA ASN A 361 -25.07 8.81 -10.00
C ASN A 361 -25.39 7.64 -9.08
N PHE A 362 -24.69 6.51 -9.26
CA PHE A 362 -24.83 5.32 -8.41
C PHE A 362 -24.44 5.57 -6.95
N LYS A 363 -23.45 6.43 -6.71
CA LYS A 363 -23.04 6.82 -5.36
C LYS A 363 -24.05 7.76 -4.71
N ALA A 364 -24.65 8.68 -5.47
CA ALA A 364 -25.70 9.56 -5.00
C ALA A 364 -26.95 8.77 -4.60
N SER A 365 -27.39 7.83 -5.45
CA SER A 365 -28.57 6.99 -5.16
C SER A 365 -28.38 6.11 -3.92
N LYS A 366 -27.17 5.58 -3.68
CA LYS A 366 -26.86 4.88 -2.42
C LYS A 366 -26.99 5.77 -1.18
N ASN A 367 -26.68 7.06 -1.30
CA ASN A 367 -26.84 7.99 -0.19
C ASN A 367 -28.33 8.37 0.00
N GLU A 368 -29.07 8.60 -1.08
CA GLU A 368 -30.51 8.91 -1.03
C GLU A 368 -31.34 7.76 -0.45
N CYS A 369 -31.09 6.51 -0.86
CA CYS A 369 -31.71 5.34 -0.23
C CYS A 369 -31.37 5.18 1.27
N PHE A 370 -30.32 5.86 1.76
CA PHE A 370 -30.00 5.92 3.20
C PHE A 370 -30.77 7.03 3.94
N PHE A 371 -31.24 8.07 3.24
CA PHE A 371 -32.02 9.18 3.81
C PHE A 371 -33.54 9.02 3.64
N ASP A 372 -34.02 8.38 2.57
CA ASP A 372 -35.45 8.11 2.35
C ASP A 372 -35.97 6.87 3.12
N ASN A 373 -35.09 6.09 3.75
CA ASN A 373 -35.47 5.04 4.69
C ASN A 373 -35.82 5.61 6.08
N ASN A 374 -36.76 6.56 6.10
CA ASN A 374 -37.62 6.86 7.26
C ASN A 374 -38.89 5.99 7.26
N ASP A 375 -38.88 4.90 6.49
CA ASP A 375 -40.00 3.95 6.45
C ASP A 375 -39.90 2.91 7.56
N LYS A 376 -41.00 2.83 8.29
CA LYS A 376 -41.29 1.91 9.40
C LYS A 376 -41.37 0.46 8.91
N THR A 377 -40.23 -0.12 8.57
CA THR A 377 -40.03 -1.57 8.64
C THR A 377 -38.79 -1.87 9.46
N THR A 378 -39.04 -2.13 10.73
CA THR A 378 -38.11 -2.53 11.79
C THR A 378 -37.32 -3.82 11.52
N ASP A 379 -37.42 -4.43 10.34
CA ASP A 379 -36.79 -5.72 10.03
C ASP A 379 -35.36 -5.61 9.47
N ASN A 380 -34.89 -4.41 9.11
CA ASN A 380 -33.54 -4.23 8.56
C ASN A 380 -32.50 -3.64 9.53
N LEU A 381 -32.92 -3.19 10.71
CA LEU A 381 -32.01 -2.78 11.78
C LEU A 381 -31.70 -3.94 12.74
N LEU A 382 -32.63 -4.85 12.99
CA LEU A 382 -32.40 -6.07 13.78
C LEU A 382 -31.51 -7.09 13.06
N SER A 383 -31.61 -7.19 11.73
CA SER A 383 -30.70 -8.02 10.91
C SER A 383 -29.27 -7.46 10.85
N ARG A 384 -29.09 -6.13 10.95
CA ARG A 384 -27.77 -5.49 11.06
C ARG A 384 -27.22 -5.46 12.49
N LYS A 385 -28.06 -5.34 13.53
CA LYS A 385 -27.62 -5.44 14.93
C LYS A 385 -27.21 -6.86 15.32
N LYS A 386 -27.79 -7.91 14.71
CA LYS A 386 -27.34 -9.31 14.89
C LYS A 386 -25.90 -9.57 14.39
N ILE A 387 -25.32 -8.69 13.57
CA ILE A 387 -23.93 -8.80 13.09
C ILE A 387 -22.97 -7.96 13.96
N LEU A 388 -23.48 -7.05 14.80
CA LEU A 388 -22.65 -6.08 15.53
C LEU A 388 -22.66 -6.22 17.05
N ASP A 389 -23.31 -7.23 17.63
CA ASP A 389 -23.15 -7.52 19.06
C ASP A 389 -21.91 -8.39 19.30
N HIS A 390 -20.77 -7.70 19.41
CA HIS A 390 -19.51 -8.26 19.88
C HIS A 390 -19.60 -8.68 21.35
N LYS A 391 -20.21 -9.83 21.63
CA LYS A 391 -20.00 -10.58 22.89
C LYS A 391 -20.33 -12.08 22.87
N SER A 392 -20.83 -12.64 21.77
CA SER A 392 -21.03 -14.10 21.65
C SER A 392 -20.82 -14.58 20.22
N ASN A 393 -19.55 -14.65 19.83
CA ASN A 393 -19.14 -15.41 18.64
C ASN A 393 -19.40 -16.90 18.89
N ASN A 394 -20.24 -17.52 18.08
CA ASN A 394 -20.12 -18.95 17.85
C ASN A 394 -20.25 -19.24 16.35
N VAL A 395 -19.11 -19.07 15.67
CA VAL A 395 -18.88 -19.49 14.28
C VAL A 395 -19.28 -20.95 14.08
N LEU A 396 -19.18 -21.77 15.13
CA LEU A 396 -19.62 -23.16 15.15
C LEU A 396 -21.12 -23.30 14.79
N THR A 397 -22.01 -22.49 15.37
CA THR A 397 -23.47 -22.63 15.17
C THR A 397 -23.90 -22.30 13.74
N ASN A 398 -23.25 -21.33 13.10
CA ASN A 398 -23.55 -20.96 11.72
C ASN A 398 -22.97 -21.97 10.71
N LEU A 399 -21.86 -22.62 11.03
CA LEU A 399 -21.33 -23.73 10.23
C LEU A 399 -22.22 -24.98 10.41
N THR A 400 -22.69 -25.28 11.62
CA THR A 400 -23.58 -26.43 11.88
C THR A 400 -24.92 -26.33 11.14
N ILE A 401 -25.49 -25.12 11.00
CA ILE A 401 -26.75 -24.92 10.24
C ILE A 401 -26.52 -25.05 8.72
N PHE A 402 -25.37 -24.58 8.20
CA PHE A 402 -25.03 -24.67 6.78
C PHE A 402 -24.64 -26.09 6.34
N PHE A 403 -24.07 -26.90 7.24
CA PHE A 403 -23.62 -28.27 6.91
C PHE A 403 -24.60 -29.37 7.31
N ASN A 404 -25.63 -29.09 8.12
CA ASN A 404 -26.72 -30.03 8.39
C ASN A 404 -27.72 -30.18 7.23
N THR A 405 -27.61 -29.35 6.18
CA THR A 405 -28.49 -29.40 5.01
C THR A 405 -27.96 -30.24 3.84
N GLU A 406 -26.71 -30.72 3.90
CA GLU A 406 -26.14 -31.62 2.87
C GLU A 406 -25.41 -32.82 3.49
N SER A 407 -26.02 -34.00 3.39
CA SER A 407 -25.66 -35.22 4.13
C SER A 407 -24.41 -35.98 3.65
N ARG A 408 -23.61 -35.43 2.73
CA ARG A 408 -22.57 -36.22 2.03
C ARG A 408 -21.13 -36.09 2.52
N TYR A 409 -20.82 -35.20 3.46
CA TYR A 409 -19.42 -34.91 3.83
C TYR A 409 -19.06 -35.15 5.30
N VAL A 410 -19.92 -35.83 6.07
CA VAL A 410 -19.74 -35.95 7.53
C VAL A 410 -18.55 -36.85 7.92
N GLU A 411 -18.19 -37.84 7.11
CA GLU A 411 -17.12 -38.80 7.47
C GLU A 411 -15.69 -38.32 7.13
N GLU A 412 -15.50 -37.48 6.11
CA GLU A 412 -14.16 -37.00 5.73
C GLU A 412 -13.61 -35.88 6.63
N ILE A 413 -14.48 -35.22 7.42
CA ILE A 413 -14.12 -34.03 8.21
C ILE A 413 -13.52 -34.38 9.58
N ARG A 414 -13.69 -35.61 10.09
CA ARG A 414 -13.07 -36.02 11.38
C ARG A 414 -11.54 -35.99 11.39
N PHE A 415 -10.91 -35.86 10.22
CA PHE A 415 -9.46 -35.72 10.09
C PHE A 415 -8.96 -34.25 10.24
N TRP A 416 -9.86 -33.26 10.21
CA TRP A 416 -9.52 -31.83 10.15
C TRP A 416 -9.87 -31.01 11.40
N ILE A 417 -10.53 -31.61 12.39
CA ILE A 417 -10.66 -31.08 13.75
C ILE A 417 -9.54 -31.70 14.58
#